data_AF-A0A1I4IV74-F1
#
_entry.id   AF-A0A1I4IV74-F1
#
_cell.length_a   1.000
_cell.length_b   1.000
_cell.length_c   1.000
_cell.angle_alpha   90.00
_cell.angle_beta   90.00
_cell.angle_gamma   90.00
#
_symmetry.space_group_name_H-M   'P 1'
#
loop_
_entity.id
_entity.type
_entity.pdbx_description
1 polymer ?
#
loop_
_entity_poly.entity_id
_entity_poly.type
_entity_poly.pdbx_seq_one_letter_code
_entity_poly.pdbx_strand_id
1 'polypeptide(L)'
;MLKIFISSTYADLKEYREAVNEQLHRMKVNGVQMEYFSSSLDEPTSKSLEELKKCNVYIGIIGHRFGTISPDQKHSITEREYMEAHDLYKKDAMRCLIYLADEEKVHIPPKLMESDELRERQQKFRQSLNRHTYKIFRSPSELAAWVAADLYSLDQVPPP
;
A
#
# COMPACT_ATOMS: atom_id res chain seq x y z
N MET A 1 16.62 -9.94 6.34
CA MET A 1 16.32 -8.51 6.62
C MET A 1 15.10 -8.12 5.80
N LEU A 2 14.08 -7.55 6.44
CA LEU A 2 12.85 -7.12 5.78
C LEU A 2 13.13 -5.84 4.97
N LYS A 3 12.75 -5.86 3.70
CA LYS A 3 12.72 -4.70 2.81
C LYS A 3 11.27 -4.45 2.47
N ILE A 4 10.73 -3.37 3.01
CA ILE A 4 9.30 -3.07 2.98
C ILE A 4 9.03 -2.06 1.87
N PHE A 5 8.02 -2.34 1.05
CA PHE A 5 7.42 -1.41 0.10
C PHE A 5 6.03 -0.97 0.60
N ILE A 6 5.78 0.34 0.68
CA ILE A 6 4.49 0.89 1.14
C ILE A 6 3.75 1.54 -0.04
N SER A 7 2.68 0.89 -0.46
CA SER A 7 1.80 1.30 -1.55
C SER A 7 0.51 1.91 -1.00
N SER A 8 0.21 3.13 -1.44
CA SER A 8 -1.05 3.81 -1.15
C SER A 8 -1.24 5.02 -2.07
N THR A 9 -2.45 5.57 -2.13
CA THR A 9 -2.62 6.97 -2.54
C THR A 9 -1.93 7.89 -1.53
N TYR A 10 -1.46 9.06 -1.98
CA TYR A 10 -0.73 9.98 -1.09
C TYR A 10 -1.63 11.05 -0.45
N ALA A 11 -2.38 11.81 -1.27
CA ALA A 11 -3.02 13.04 -0.80
C ALA A 11 -4.07 12.83 0.32
N ASP A 12 -4.79 11.72 0.30
CA ASP A 12 -5.83 11.35 1.26
C ASP A 12 -5.33 10.48 2.42
N LEU A 13 -4.20 9.78 2.24
CA LEU A 13 -3.66 8.85 3.23
C LEU A 13 -2.35 9.33 3.85
N LYS A 14 -1.98 10.60 3.67
CA LYS A 14 -0.71 11.16 4.14
C LYS A 14 -0.47 10.88 5.64
N GLU A 15 -1.44 11.19 6.49
CA GLU A 15 -1.32 10.98 7.95
C GLU A 15 -1.17 9.50 8.33
N TYR A 16 -1.84 8.60 7.57
CA TYR A 16 -1.74 7.16 7.76
C TYR A 16 -0.36 6.64 7.38
N ARG A 17 0.19 7.12 6.25
CA ARG A 17 1.56 6.80 5.82
C ARG A 17 2.58 7.30 6.83
N GLU A 18 2.44 8.53 7.31
CA GLU A 18 3.34 9.13 8.29
C GLU A 18 3.36 8.32 9.59
N ALA A 19 2.20 7.92 10.11
CA ALA A 19 2.12 7.08 11.32
C ALA A 19 2.78 5.70 11.12
N VAL A 20 2.58 5.06 9.96
CA VAL A 20 3.26 3.80 9.63
C VAL A 20 4.77 4.02 9.52
N ASN A 21 5.23 5.06 8.84
CA ASN A 21 6.64 5.36 8.66
C ASN A 21 7.34 5.63 10.00
N GLU A 22 6.71 6.41 10.89
CA GLU A 22 7.22 6.68 12.22
C GLU A 22 7.36 5.38 13.03
N GLN A 23 6.36 4.50 12.94
CA GLN A 23 6.39 3.23 13.65
C GLN A 23 7.48 2.29 13.10
N LEU A 24 7.67 2.20 11.79
CA LEU A 24 8.76 1.43 11.19
C LEU A 24 10.13 1.96 11.62
N HIS A 25 10.28 3.29 11.70
CA HIS A 25 11.50 3.92 12.19
C HIS A 25 11.79 3.53 13.66
N ARG A 26 10.76 3.57 14.53
CA ARG A 26 10.87 3.13 15.94
C ARG A 26 11.26 1.66 16.07
N MET A 27 10.77 0.81 15.18
CA MET A 27 11.11 -0.62 15.13
C MET A 27 12.52 -0.91 14.58
N LYS A 28 13.25 0.11 14.10
CA LYS A 28 14.54 -0.05 13.41
C LYS A 28 14.49 -1.03 12.23
N VAL A 29 13.31 -1.13 11.60
CA VAL A 29 13.18 -1.91 10.38
C VAL A 29 13.72 -1.04 9.25
N ASN A 30 14.83 -1.48 8.64
CA ASN A 30 15.44 -0.83 7.47
C ASN A 30 14.56 -1.04 6.22
N GLY A 31 13.33 -0.55 6.24
CA GLY A 31 12.42 -0.56 5.11
C GLY A 31 12.85 0.48 4.07
N VAL A 32 12.87 0.09 2.79
CA VAL A 32 13.04 1.03 1.68
C VAL A 32 11.74 1.81 1.53
N GLN A 33 11.62 2.93 2.25
CA GLN A 33 10.45 3.79 2.16
C GLN A 33 10.45 4.52 0.81
N MET A 34 9.32 4.47 0.10
CA MET A 34 9.12 5.17 -1.19
C MET A 34 9.36 6.68 -1.12
N GLU A 35 9.36 7.27 0.08
CA GLU A 35 9.52 8.71 0.28
C GLU A 35 10.95 9.23 0.06
N TYR A 36 11.92 8.34 -0.19
CA TYR A 36 13.29 8.70 -0.55
C TYR A 36 13.64 8.43 -2.02
N PHE A 37 12.65 8.17 -2.88
CA PHE A 37 12.95 8.04 -4.30
C PHE A 37 13.36 9.39 -4.89
N SER A 38 14.61 9.44 -5.32
CA SER A 38 15.18 10.56 -6.08
C SER A 38 14.23 10.93 -7.22
N SER A 39 14.11 12.22 -7.53
CA SER A 39 13.47 12.64 -8.78
C SER A 39 14.16 11.94 -9.96
N SER A 40 13.43 11.18 -10.78
CA SER A 40 13.92 10.70 -12.07
C SER A 40 12.94 11.05 -13.17
N LEU A 41 13.41 11.02 -14.42
CA LEU A 41 12.60 11.25 -15.61
C LEU A 41 11.78 10.00 -16.01
N ASP A 42 11.96 8.89 -15.27
CA ASP A 42 11.24 7.64 -15.53
C ASP A 42 9.77 7.79 -15.19
N GLU A 43 8.96 7.03 -15.92
CA GLU A 43 7.53 6.96 -15.67
C GLU A 43 7.23 6.46 -14.24
N PRO A 44 6.38 7.15 -13.46
CA PRO A 44 6.14 6.83 -12.05
C PRO A 44 5.77 5.37 -11.77
N THR A 45 4.95 4.76 -12.64
CA THR A 45 4.54 3.35 -12.53
C THR A 45 5.73 2.40 -12.74
N SER A 46 6.55 2.63 -13.76
CA SER A 46 7.66 1.74 -14.08
C SER A 46 8.71 1.75 -12.96
N LYS A 47 9.05 2.94 -12.46
CA LYS A 47 9.95 3.10 -11.31
C LYS A 47 9.40 2.45 -10.05
N SER A 48 8.13 2.64 -9.73
CA SER A 48 7.57 2.08 -8.49
C SER A 48 7.55 0.54 -8.51
N LEU A 49 7.31 -0.07 -9.67
CA LEU A 49 7.38 -1.52 -9.85
C LEU A 49 8.81 -2.06 -9.75
N GLU A 50 9.82 -1.34 -10.25
CA GLU A 50 11.23 -1.73 -10.08
C GLU A 50 11.66 -1.71 -8.61
N GLU A 51 11.20 -0.70 -7.86
CA GLU A 51 11.49 -0.59 -6.43
C GLU A 51 10.76 -1.64 -5.60
N LEU A 52 9.50 -1.94 -5.96
CA LEU A 52 8.76 -3.06 -5.38
C LEU A 52 9.51 -4.38 -5.51
N LYS A 53 10.12 -4.66 -6.68
CA LYS A 53 10.90 -5.89 -6.92
C LYS A 53 12.16 -6.01 -6.08
N LYS A 54 12.66 -4.91 -5.51
CA LYS A 54 13.82 -4.90 -4.59
C LYS A 54 13.41 -5.22 -3.15
N CYS A 55 12.11 -5.26 -2.87
CA CYS A 55 11.51 -5.50 -1.56
C CYS A 55 11.05 -6.96 -1.41
N ASN A 56 10.84 -7.40 -0.17
CA ASN A 56 10.33 -8.74 0.16
C ASN A 56 9.08 -8.70 1.06
N VAL A 57 8.63 -7.50 1.45
CA VAL A 57 7.34 -7.27 2.07
C VAL A 57 6.63 -6.11 1.36
N TYR A 58 5.40 -6.34 0.94
CA TYR A 58 4.48 -5.34 0.42
C TYR A 58 3.45 -4.98 1.49
N ILE A 59 3.28 -3.68 1.73
CA ILE A 59 2.20 -3.13 2.56
C ILE A 59 1.30 -2.30 1.64
N GLY A 60 0.07 -2.79 1.42
CA GLY A 60 -0.97 -2.07 0.68
C GLY A 60 -1.92 -1.37 1.64
N ILE A 61 -1.91 -0.04 1.66
CA ILE A 61 -2.86 0.79 2.41
C ILE A 61 -3.88 1.34 1.41
N ILE A 62 -5.08 0.75 1.40
CA ILE A 62 -6.07 0.94 0.35
C ILE A 62 -7.19 1.85 0.86
N GLY A 63 -7.18 3.09 0.37
CA GLY A 63 -8.16 4.12 0.68
C GLY A 63 -9.40 4.07 -0.21
N HIS A 64 -10.08 5.21 -0.28
CA HIS A 64 -11.31 5.42 -1.06
C HIS A 64 -11.06 6.13 -2.39
N ARG A 65 -9.84 6.65 -2.61
CA ARG A 65 -9.42 7.24 -3.89
C ARG A 65 -8.79 6.20 -4.78
N PHE A 66 -9.10 6.26 -6.07
CA PHE A 66 -8.42 5.50 -7.12
C PHE A 66 -7.00 6.04 -7.33
N GLY A 67 -6.82 7.36 -7.23
CA GLY A 67 -5.53 7.99 -7.37
C GLY A 67 -5.04 8.10 -8.81
N THR A 68 -3.72 8.04 -8.98
CA THR A 68 -3.08 8.25 -10.28
C THR A 68 -3.34 7.05 -11.20
N ILE A 69 -3.96 7.30 -12.35
CA ILE A 69 -4.19 6.31 -13.41
C ILE A 69 -2.86 5.92 -14.03
N SER A 70 -2.62 4.62 -14.19
CA SER A 70 -1.44 4.09 -14.86
C SER A 70 -1.49 4.32 -16.38
N PRO A 71 -0.34 4.21 -17.08
CA PRO A 71 -0.26 4.47 -18.52
C PRO A 71 -1.15 3.58 -19.38
N ASP A 72 -1.48 2.38 -18.89
CA ASP A 72 -2.42 1.46 -19.53
C ASP A 72 -3.88 1.96 -19.52
N GLN A 73 -4.16 3.10 -18.85
CA GLN A 73 -5.46 3.73 -18.66
C GLN A 73 -6.49 2.86 -17.91
N LYS A 74 -6.11 1.66 -17.48
CA LYS A 74 -7.01 0.65 -16.91
C LYS A 74 -6.93 0.57 -15.40
N HIS A 75 -5.73 0.70 -14.85
CA HIS A 75 -5.50 0.54 -13.41
C HIS A 75 -5.01 1.84 -12.79
N SER A 76 -4.99 1.90 -11.45
CA SER A 76 -4.20 2.91 -10.75
C SER A 76 -2.78 2.42 -10.56
N ILE A 77 -1.85 3.33 -10.24
CA ILE A 77 -0.49 2.94 -9.85
C ILE A 77 -0.51 1.99 -8.65
N THR A 78 -1.32 2.27 -7.63
CA THR A 78 -1.48 1.41 -6.44
C THR A 78 -2.03 0.03 -6.79
N GLU A 79 -3.01 -0.04 -7.70
CA GLU A 79 -3.56 -1.30 -8.18
C GLU A 79 -2.51 -2.13 -8.95
N ARG A 80 -1.70 -1.48 -9.80
CA ARG A 80 -0.57 -2.11 -10.50
C ARG A 80 0.47 -2.68 -9.54
N GLU A 81 0.83 -1.91 -8.51
CA GLU A 81 1.77 -2.34 -7.47
C GLU A 81 1.22 -3.56 -6.71
N TYR A 82 -0.06 -3.56 -6.36
CA TYR A 82 -0.71 -4.71 -5.74
C TYR A 82 -0.70 -5.94 -6.66
N MET A 83 -1.01 -5.78 -7.95
CA MET A 83 -1.01 -6.90 -8.91
C MET A 83 0.37 -7.55 -9.00
N GLU A 84 1.43 -6.73 -9.12
CA GLU A 84 2.81 -7.23 -9.15
C GLU A 84 3.20 -7.89 -7.83
N ALA A 85 2.88 -7.27 -6.69
CA ALA A 85 3.15 -7.84 -5.37
C ALA A 85 2.45 -9.20 -5.17
N HIS A 86 1.21 -9.32 -5.64
CA HIS A 86 0.45 -10.57 -5.60
C HIS A 86 1.07 -11.66 -6.49
N ASP A 87 1.58 -11.32 -7.66
CA ASP A 87 2.26 -12.28 -8.53
C ASP A 87 3.64 -12.69 -7.99
N LEU A 88 4.33 -11.82 -7.26
CA LEU A 88 5.54 -12.17 -6.50
C LEU A 88 5.21 -13.04 -5.29
N TYR A 89 4.10 -12.79 -4.60
CA TYR A 89 3.63 -13.61 -3.48
C TYR A 89 3.36 -15.06 -3.91
N LYS A 90 2.71 -15.27 -5.06
CA LYS A 90 2.48 -16.63 -5.62
C LYS A 90 3.77 -17.41 -5.93
N LYS A 91 4.90 -16.71 -6.03
CA LYS A 91 6.23 -17.28 -6.28
C LYS A 91 7.08 -17.34 -5.01
N ASP A 92 6.46 -17.15 -3.85
CA ASP A 92 7.11 -17.11 -2.53
C ASP A 92 8.21 -16.02 -2.40
N ALA A 93 8.20 -15.01 -3.28
CA ALA A 93 9.21 -13.95 -3.32
C ALA A 93 8.82 -12.70 -2.50
N MET A 94 7.56 -12.60 -2.06
CA MET A 94 7.01 -11.42 -1.40
C MET A 94 6.00 -11.82 -0.33
N ARG A 95 6.04 -11.21 0.85
CA ARG A 95 4.93 -11.23 1.81
C ARG A 95 4.02 -10.04 1.57
N CYS A 96 2.70 -10.22 1.60
CA CYS A 96 1.74 -9.14 1.38
C CYS A 96 0.88 -8.89 2.62
N LEU A 97 0.90 -7.65 3.11
CA LEU A 97 0.03 -7.16 4.18
C LEU A 97 -0.93 -6.12 3.60
N ILE A 98 -2.23 -6.34 3.76
CA ILE A 98 -3.27 -5.51 3.15
C ILE A 98 -4.15 -4.88 4.24
N TYR A 99 -4.32 -3.56 4.14
CA TYR A 99 -5.10 -2.76 5.07
C TYR A 99 -6.09 -1.90 4.27
N LEU A 100 -7.39 -2.01 4.56
CA LEU A 100 -8.43 -1.23 3.89
C LEU A 100 -8.95 -0.13 4.82
N ALA A 101 -9.15 1.05 4.27
CA ALA A 101 -9.83 2.13 4.98
C ALA A 101 -11.29 1.74 5.27
N ASP A 102 -11.75 1.96 6.50
CA ASP A 102 -13.14 1.83 6.89
C ASP A 102 -14.03 2.80 6.09
N GLU A 103 -15.16 2.34 5.59
CA GLU A 103 -16.05 3.11 4.71
C GLU A 103 -16.81 4.21 5.46
N GLU A 104 -17.03 4.05 6.76
CA GLU A 104 -17.77 5.00 7.58
C GLU A 104 -16.86 5.93 8.38
N LYS A 105 -15.66 5.48 8.76
CA LYS A 105 -14.78 6.23 9.67
C LYS A 105 -13.67 6.99 8.96
N VAL A 106 -13.26 6.55 7.77
CA VAL A 106 -12.21 7.21 7.00
C VAL A 106 -12.85 8.01 5.87
N HIS A 107 -12.76 9.33 5.94
CA HIS A 107 -13.39 10.22 4.97
C HIS A 107 -12.39 10.84 4.00
N ILE A 108 -12.80 11.02 2.74
CA ILE A 108 -12.06 11.83 1.78
C ILE A 108 -12.48 13.30 1.95
N PRO A 109 -11.55 14.24 2.15
CA PRO A 109 -11.85 15.67 2.12
C PRO A 109 -12.51 16.06 0.79
N PRO A 110 -13.53 16.94 0.76
CA PRO A 110 -14.24 17.31 -0.47
C PRO A 110 -13.33 17.72 -1.64
N LYS A 111 -12.23 18.41 -1.35
CA LYS A 111 -11.22 18.85 -2.33
C LYS A 111 -10.46 17.71 -3.04
N LEU A 112 -10.53 16.49 -2.51
CA LEU A 112 -9.86 15.30 -3.03
C LEU A 112 -10.86 14.28 -3.61
N MET A 113 -12.16 14.61 -3.65
CA MET A 113 -13.15 13.73 -4.23
C MET A 113 -12.91 13.57 -5.73
N GLU A 114 -12.92 12.32 -6.18
CA GLU A 114 -12.73 11.95 -7.59
C GLU A 114 -14.08 11.79 -8.29
N SER A 115 -14.07 11.73 -9.62
CA SER A 115 -15.28 11.51 -10.42
C SER A 115 -15.95 10.18 -10.07
N ASP A 116 -17.25 10.08 -10.38
CA ASP A 116 -18.05 8.88 -10.12
C ASP A 116 -17.41 7.64 -10.76
N GLU A 117 -16.90 7.78 -11.99
CA GLU A 117 -16.17 6.72 -12.69
C GLU A 117 -14.96 6.21 -11.89
N LEU A 118 -14.13 7.10 -11.35
CA LEU A 118 -12.95 6.71 -10.57
C LEU A 118 -13.33 6.09 -9.24
N ARG A 119 -14.39 6.60 -8.59
CA ARG A 119 -14.91 5.99 -7.36
C ARG A 119 -15.45 4.58 -7.61
N GLU A 120 -16.15 4.35 -8.71
CA GLU A 120 -16.60 3.00 -9.10
C GLU A 120 -15.42 2.07 -9.38
N ARG A 121 -14.38 2.55 -10.07
CA ARG A 121 -13.15 1.77 -10.31
C ARG A 121 -12.46 1.41 -8.99
N GLN A 122 -12.36 2.35 -8.07
CA GLN A 122 -11.78 2.10 -6.74
C GLN A 122 -12.62 1.11 -5.94
N GLN A 123 -13.94 1.19 -5.99
CA GLN A 123 -14.82 0.20 -5.35
C GLN A 123 -14.60 -1.20 -5.94
N LYS A 124 -14.48 -1.33 -7.26
CA LYS A 124 -14.15 -2.61 -7.92
C LYS A 124 -12.80 -3.15 -7.45
N PHE A 125 -11.78 -2.31 -7.37
CA PHE A 125 -10.48 -2.71 -6.85
C PHE A 125 -10.57 -3.19 -5.40
N ARG A 126 -11.21 -2.41 -4.50
CA ARG A 126 -11.44 -2.79 -3.11
C ARG A 126 -12.19 -4.12 -2.98
N GLN A 127 -13.26 -4.33 -3.75
CA GLN A 127 -14.02 -5.57 -3.77
C GLN A 127 -13.17 -6.77 -4.24
N SER A 128 -12.25 -6.56 -5.19
CA SER A 128 -11.33 -7.61 -5.64
C SER A 128 -10.43 -8.16 -4.52
N LEU A 129 -10.21 -7.37 -3.46
CA LEU A 129 -9.39 -7.75 -2.30
C LEU A 129 -10.13 -8.70 -1.34
N ASN A 130 -11.44 -8.90 -1.48
CA ASN A 130 -12.23 -9.83 -0.65
C ASN A 130 -11.80 -11.29 -0.77
N ARG A 131 -10.98 -11.63 -1.77
CA ARG A 131 -10.33 -12.94 -1.89
C ARG A 131 -9.11 -13.12 -0.96
N HIS A 132 -8.77 -12.10 -0.17
CA HIS A 132 -7.61 -12.09 0.73
C HIS A 132 -8.03 -11.74 2.16
N THR A 133 -7.21 -12.17 3.12
CA THR A 133 -7.29 -11.65 4.49
C THR A 133 -6.73 -10.22 4.51
N TYR A 134 -7.51 -9.27 5.02
CA TYR A 134 -7.10 -7.89 5.24
C TYR A 134 -7.60 -7.39 6.60
N LYS A 135 -7.04 -6.27 7.07
CA LYS A 135 -7.55 -5.55 8.25
C LYS A 135 -8.18 -4.22 7.83
N ILE A 136 -9.25 -3.82 8.53
CA ILE A 136 -9.97 -2.58 8.24
C ILE A 136 -9.59 -1.51 9.25
N PHE A 137 -8.87 -0.47 8.83
CA PHE A 137 -8.38 0.60 9.71
C PHE A 137 -9.30 1.83 9.71
N ARG A 138 -9.32 2.51 10.85
CA ARG A 138 -10.17 3.67 11.14
C ARG A 138 -9.39 4.90 11.54
N SER A 139 -8.13 4.72 11.96
CA SER A 139 -7.24 5.82 12.36
C SER A 139 -5.78 5.51 12.02
N PRO A 140 -4.92 6.53 11.92
CA PRO A 140 -3.48 6.34 11.70
C PRO A 140 -2.82 5.49 12.79
N SER A 141 -3.18 5.72 14.06
CA SER A 141 -2.61 4.99 15.19
C SER A 141 -2.94 3.50 15.18
N GLU A 142 -4.17 3.14 14.83
CA GLU A 142 -4.62 1.76 14.71
C GLU A 142 -3.88 1.05 13.58
N LEU A 143 -3.78 1.68 12.41
CA LEU A 143 -3.04 1.16 11.27
C LEU A 143 -1.57 0.90 11.64
N ALA A 144 -0.89 1.87 12.25
CA ALA A 144 0.51 1.74 12.64
C ALA A 144 0.73 0.59 13.64
N ALA A 145 -0.15 0.45 14.63
CA ALA A 145 -0.09 -0.63 15.61
C ALA A 145 -0.26 -2.02 14.97
N TRP A 146 -1.19 -2.17 14.02
CA TRP A 146 -1.38 -3.44 13.33
C TRP A 146 -0.24 -3.77 12.38
N VAL A 147 0.29 -2.79 11.64
CA VAL A 147 1.48 -2.98 10.81
C VAL A 147 2.64 -3.48 11.66
N ALA A 148 2.88 -2.88 12.81
CA ALA A 148 3.94 -3.33 13.72
C ALA A 148 3.74 -4.77 14.20
N ALA A 149 2.53 -5.12 14.63
CA ALA A 149 2.21 -6.47 15.11
C ALA A 149 2.36 -7.53 14.01
N ASP A 150 1.90 -7.24 12.79
CA ASP A 150 1.98 -8.17 11.66
C ASP A 150 3.43 -8.35 11.19
N LEU A 151 4.21 -7.27 11.12
CA LEU A 151 5.63 -7.35 10.79
C LEU A 151 6.44 -8.12 11.84
N TYR A 152 6.16 -7.89 13.13
CA TYR A 152 6.78 -8.66 14.20
C TYR A 152 6.48 -10.15 14.06
N SER A 153 5.22 -10.49 13.75
CA SER A 153 4.82 -11.88 13.51
C SER A 153 5.50 -12.50 12.30
N LEU A 154 5.69 -11.73 11.21
CA LEU A 154 6.39 -12.20 10.01
C LEU A 154 7.88 -12.47 10.25
N ASP A 155 8.55 -11.65 11.07
CA ASP A 155 9.99 -11.82 11.36
C ASP A 155 10.28 -13.10 12.18
N GLN A 156 9.28 -13.61 12.90
CA GLN A 156 9.37 -14.87 13.67
C GLN A 156 9.10 -16.12 12.83
N VAL A 157 8.57 -15.98 11.61
CA VAL A 157 8.27 -17.10 10.71
C VAL A 157 9.36 -17.18 9.65
N PRO A 158 10.18 -18.25 9.58
CA PRO A 158 11.16 -18.38 8.51
C PRO A 158 10.47 -18.30 7.14
N PRO A 159 11.12 -17.68 6.12
CA PRO A 159 10.60 -17.75 4.77
C PRO A 159 10.40 -19.23 4.36
N PRO A 160 9.40 -19.52 3.52
CA PRO A 160 9.17 -20.88 3.03
C PRO A 160 10.40 -21.43 2.31
#